data_AF-A0AAV6ATN7-F1
#
_entry.id   AF-A0AAV6ATN7-F1
#
_cell.length_a   1.000
_cell.length_b   1.000
_cell.length_c   1.000
_cell.angle_alpha   90.00
_cell.angle_beta   90.00
_cell.angle_gamma   90.00
#
_symmetry.space_group_name_H-M   'P 1'
#
loop_
_entity.id
_entity.type
_entity.pdbx_description
1 polymer ?
#
loop_
_entity_poly.entity_id
_entity_poly.type
_entity_poly.pdbx_seq_one_letter_code
_entity_poly.pdbx_strand_id
1 'polypeptide(L)'
;MTGLSNDFGFAPAHDAPIRYIERTRAYYQALGYGAPYEWAHYAEVPFQPLRKPLAEARVALVTTAAPYQPGKGDQMLPAYNGAAKFFAVYSGGSDGDPDLRIAHVAVDRKHTTGADIGSYFPLRALRAAAGQGRIGALAPRFHGMPTNRSHRVTLEIDVVELLVRCRADEAHAAILVPNCPVCHQTLSLAARHLEANGIATVVMGSAKDIVEQAGVPRFLFSDFPLGNSAGRPNDAESQALTLELALRLLETAPAPRATVQSPLRWSADADWKLDYCNIERMTPDEIAAKRAEFDAAKAEGKRLKEKAGLVHT
;
A
#
# COMPACT_ATOMS: atom_id res chain seq x y z
N MET A 1 -30.87 -17.97 -7.30
CA MET A 1 -31.45 -16.61 -7.35
C MET A 1 -30.72 -15.75 -8.40
N THR A 2 -30.62 -16.21 -9.65
CA THR A 2 -29.83 -15.52 -10.69
C THR A 2 -30.69 -14.80 -11.75
N GLY A 3 -32.01 -15.01 -11.74
CA GLY A 3 -32.91 -14.43 -12.75
C GLY A 3 -33.39 -13.01 -12.46
N LEU A 4 -33.57 -12.63 -11.18
CA LEU A 4 -34.20 -11.35 -10.80
C LEU A 4 -33.21 -10.17 -10.69
N SER A 5 -31.90 -10.43 -10.62
CA SER A 5 -30.91 -9.36 -10.39
C SER A 5 -30.61 -8.52 -11.64
N ASN A 6 -30.77 -9.10 -12.83
CA ASN A 6 -30.48 -8.41 -14.09
C ASN A 6 -31.57 -7.40 -14.48
N ASP A 7 -32.80 -7.58 -14.03
CA ASP A 7 -33.93 -6.71 -14.38
C ASP A 7 -33.83 -5.32 -13.74
N PHE A 8 -33.10 -5.19 -12.62
CA PHE A 8 -32.91 -3.93 -11.89
C PHE A 8 -31.51 -3.33 -12.05
N GLY A 9 -30.65 -3.94 -12.86
CA GLY A 9 -29.28 -3.46 -13.09
C GLY A 9 -28.37 -3.54 -11.86
N PHE A 10 -28.60 -4.50 -10.96
CA PHE A 10 -27.73 -4.68 -9.79
C PHE A 10 -26.35 -5.19 -10.21
N ALA A 11 -25.30 -4.62 -9.60
CA ALA A 11 -23.95 -5.13 -9.75
C ALA A 11 -23.84 -6.57 -9.21
N PRO A 12 -22.99 -7.43 -9.80
CA PRO A 12 -22.77 -8.76 -9.27
C PRO A 12 -22.15 -8.68 -7.87
N ALA A 13 -22.42 -9.67 -7.01
CA ALA A 13 -21.98 -9.64 -5.61
C ALA A 13 -20.44 -9.48 -5.43
N HIS A 14 -19.66 -9.97 -6.39
CA HIS A 14 -18.20 -9.86 -6.39
C HIS A 14 -17.69 -8.47 -6.83
N ASP A 15 -18.56 -7.56 -7.25
CA ASP A 15 -18.20 -6.16 -7.49
C ASP A 15 -18.05 -5.37 -6.17
N ALA A 16 -18.40 -5.96 -5.02
CA ALA A 16 -17.95 -5.41 -3.73
C ALA A 16 -16.41 -5.40 -3.63
N PRO A 17 -15.81 -4.48 -2.84
CA PRO A 17 -14.37 -4.52 -2.56
C PRO A 17 -13.91 -5.88 -2.03
N ILE A 18 -12.73 -6.34 -2.45
CA ILE A 18 -12.16 -7.59 -1.99
C ILE A 18 -11.98 -7.54 -0.46
N ARG A 19 -12.53 -8.54 0.25
CA ARG A 19 -12.26 -8.79 1.67
C ARG A 19 -10.90 -9.46 1.83
N TYR A 20 -9.81 -8.70 1.71
CA TYR A 20 -8.43 -9.22 1.73
C TYR A 20 -8.08 -10.00 2.99
N ILE A 21 -8.59 -9.62 4.17
CA ILE A 21 -8.36 -10.33 5.42
C ILE A 21 -8.88 -11.77 5.33
N GLU A 22 -10.14 -11.94 4.92
CA GLU A 22 -10.76 -13.25 4.77
C GLU A 22 -10.16 -14.04 3.60
N ARG A 23 -9.99 -13.38 2.44
CA ARG A 23 -9.44 -13.99 1.22
C ARG A 23 -8.05 -14.55 1.45
N THR A 24 -7.15 -13.76 2.04
CA THR A 24 -5.78 -14.22 2.32
C THR A 24 -5.73 -15.25 3.44
N ARG A 25 -6.59 -15.15 4.46
CA ARG A 25 -6.71 -16.19 5.52
C ARG A 25 -7.08 -17.54 4.91
N ALA A 26 -8.15 -17.60 4.13
CA ALA A 26 -8.61 -18.84 3.50
C ALA A 26 -7.53 -19.42 2.57
N TYR A 27 -6.90 -18.57 1.76
CA TYR A 27 -5.83 -18.96 0.85
C TYR A 27 -4.64 -19.62 1.57
N TYR A 28 -4.06 -18.96 2.58
CA TYR A 28 -2.90 -19.50 3.28
C TYR A 28 -3.22 -20.74 4.13
N GLN A 29 -4.44 -20.83 4.70
CA GLN A 29 -4.89 -22.04 5.39
C GLN A 29 -4.99 -23.23 4.43
N ALA A 30 -5.56 -23.02 3.23
CA ALA A 30 -5.64 -24.07 2.21
C ALA A 30 -4.26 -24.52 1.69
N LEU A 31 -3.28 -23.63 1.66
CA LEU A 31 -1.88 -23.97 1.36
C LEU A 31 -1.17 -24.74 2.50
N GLY A 32 -1.82 -24.94 3.65
CA GLY A 32 -1.26 -25.68 4.79
C GLY A 32 -0.43 -24.83 5.74
N TYR A 33 -0.57 -23.50 5.71
CA TYR A 33 0.02 -22.64 6.73
C TYR A 33 -0.89 -22.54 7.96
N GLY A 34 -0.28 -22.53 9.15
CA GLY A 34 -0.96 -22.64 10.44
C GLY A 34 -1.74 -21.39 10.86
N ALA A 35 -1.40 -20.83 12.02
CA ALA A 35 -2.13 -19.71 12.59
C ALA A 35 -2.25 -18.52 11.61
N PRO A 36 -3.46 -17.98 11.37
CA PRO A 36 -3.64 -16.81 10.53
C PRO A 36 -2.83 -15.61 11.00
N TYR A 37 -2.47 -14.74 10.07
CA TYR A 37 -1.87 -13.45 10.42
C TYR A 37 -2.87 -12.63 11.24
N GLU A 38 -2.42 -12.14 12.39
CA GLU A 38 -3.19 -11.24 13.24
C GLU A 38 -3.07 -9.81 12.71
N TRP A 39 -4.18 -9.26 12.23
CA TRP A 39 -4.24 -7.90 11.73
C TRP A 39 -4.42 -6.92 12.90
N ALA A 40 -3.65 -5.83 12.88
CA ALA A 40 -3.78 -4.78 13.87
C ALA A 40 -5.20 -4.19 13.86
N HIS A 41 -5.76 -3.98 15.05
CA HIS A 41 -7.09 -3.43 15.24
C HIS A 41 -7.08 -2.46 16.40
N TYR A 42 -7.64 -1.26 16.20
CA TYR A 42 -7.70 -0.22 17.21
C TYR A 42 -9.12 0.32 17.32
N ALA A 43 -9.60 0.57 18.54
CA ALA A 43 -10.85 1.28 18.78
C ALA A 43 -10.69 2.79 18.51
N GLU A 44 -9.63 3.39 19.04
CA GLU A 44 -9.33 4.81 18.91
C GLU A 44 -8.38 5.11 17.75
N VAL A 45 -8.51 6.28 17.14
CA VAL A 45 -7.69 6.72 16.01
C VAL A 45 -7.21 8.16 16.24
N PRO A 46 -5.88 8.42 16.25
CA PRO A 46 -5.37 9.78 16.38
C PRO A 46 -5.78 10.62 15.16
N PHE A 47 -6.02 11.90 15.40
CA PHE A 47 -6.40 12.84 14.34
C PHE A 47 -5.72 14.19 14.57
N GLN A 48 -4.84 14.55 13.65
CA GLN A 48 -4.22 15.84 13.51
C GLN A 48 -4.89 16.58 12.33
N PRO A 49 -5.68 17.63 12.61
CA PRO A 49 -6.15 18.54 11.57
C PRO A 49 -4.96 19.21 10.88
N LEU A 50 -5.11 19.53 9.59
CA LEU A 50 -4.11 20.30 8.87
C LEU A 50 -4.08 21.73 9.43
N ARG A 51 -2.92 22.19 9.91
CA ARG A 51 -2.80 23.48 10.63
C ARG A 51 -2.63 24.69 9.70
N LYS A 52 -2.45 24.46 8.40
CA LYS A 52 -2.24 25.50 7.38
C LYS A 52 -2.80 25.01 6.03
N PRO A 53 -3.14 25.90 5.09
CA PRO A 53 -3.54 25.50 3.75
C PRO A 53 -2.49 24.59 3.10
N LEU A 54 -2.90 23.62 2.28
CA LEU A 54 -1.94 22.75 1.59
C LEU A 54 -0.96 23.54 0.73
N ALA A 55 -1.40 24.63 0.10
CA ALA A 55 -0.57 25.57 -0.67
C ALA A 55 0.57 26.21 0.14
N GLU A 56 0.56 26.10 1.48
CA GLU A 56 1.65 26.53 2.37
C GLU A 56 2.33 25.34 3.09
N ALA A 57 1.80 24.14 2.89
CA ALA A 57 2.25 22.93 3.56
C ALA A 57 3.34 22.21 2.75
N ARG A 58 4.30 21.66 3.48
CA ARG A 58 5.24 20.68 2.93
C ARG A 58 4.69 19.27 3.10
N VAL A 59 4.59 18.52 2.00
CA VAL A 59 4.03 17.16 1.97
C VAL A 59 5.13 16.14 1.73
N ALA A 60 5.24 15.13 2.60
CA ALA A 60 6.12 13.98 2.43
C ALA A 60 5.43 12.84 1.66
N LEU A 61 6.21 12.06 0.90
CA LEU A 61 5.76 10.82 0.29
C LEU A 61 6.38 9.64 1.05
N VAL A 62 5.53 8.74 1.54
CA VAL A 62 5.94 7.48 2.18
C VAL A 62 5.44 6.32 1.34
N THR A 63 6.33 5.41 0.97
CA THR A 63 6.01 4.27 0.10
C THR A 63 6.45 2.94 0.71
N THR A 64 5.92 1.86 0.16
CA THR A 64 6.49 0.51 0.34
C THR A 64 7.15 0.00 -0.93
N ALA A 65 7.32 0.80 -1.98
CA ALA A 65 8.13 0.41 -3.12
C ALA A 65 9.60 0.20 -2.67
N ALA A 66 10.32 -0.71 -3.33
CA ALA A 66 11.69 -1.07 -2.99
C ALA A 66 12.65 -0.49 -4.02
N PRO A 67 13.80 0.08 -3.63
CA PRO A 67 14.82 0.50 -4.58
C PRO A 67 15.32 -0.67 -5.42
N TYR A 68 15.45 -0.45 -6.73
CA TYR A 68 16.08 -1.42 -7.61
C TYR A 68 17.54 -1.64 -7.18
N GLN A 69 17.95 -2.90 -7.10
CA GLN A 69 19.30 -3.29 -6.72
C GLN A 69 19.96 -4.09 -7.84
N PRO A 70 20.97 -3.52 -8.54
CA PRO A 70 21.78 -4.29 -9.48
C PRO A 70 22.37 -5.54 -8.81
N GLY A 71 22.27 -6.69 -9.46
CA GLY A 71 22.80 -7.96 -8.93
C GLY A 71 21.89 -8.72 -7.98
N LYS A 72 20.64 -8.28 -7.76
CA LYS A 72 19.62 -9.05 -7.02
C LYS A 72 18.74 -9.93 -7.91
N GLY A 73 19.05 -10.04 -9.20
CA GLY A 73 18.25 -10.79 -10.17
C GLY A 73 17.01 -10.03 -10.63
N ASP A 74 16.06 -10.75 -11.24
CA ASP A 74 14.83 -10.18 -11.79
C ASP A 74 13.97 -9.56 -10.69
N GLN A 75 13.57 -8.31 -10.89
CA GLN A 75 12.80 -7.48 -9.95
C GLN A 75 11.52 -6.93 -10.60
N MET A 76 11.18 -7.44 -11.79
CA MET A 76 9.98 -7.09 -12.51
C MET A 76 8.83 -8.03 -12.15
N LEU A 77 7.61 -7.48 -12.09
CA LEU A 77 6.42 -8.30 -12.00
C LEU A 77 6.21 -9.05 -13.33
N PRO A 78 5.62 -10.26 -13.30
CA PRO A 78 4.96 -10.90 -12.15
C PRO A 78 5.90 -11.68 -11.21
N ALA A 79 7.20 -11.77 -11.48
CA ALA A 79 8.11 -12.58 -10.68
C ALA A 79 8.22 -12.07 -9.23
N TYR A 80 8.19 -12.99 -8.25
CA TYR A 80 8.49 -12.65 -6.87
C TYR A 80 10.00 -12.79 -6.59
N ASN A 81 10.61 -11.72 -6.09
CA ASN A 81 12.00 -11.73 -5.66
C ASN A 81 12.14 -11.21 -4.22
N GLY A 82 12.35 -12.13 -3.27
CA GLY A 82 12.57 -11.79 -1.87
C GLY A 82 13.91 -11.08 -1.60
N ALA A 83 14.91 -11.23 -2.48
CA ALA A 83 16.24 -10.65 -2.31
C ALA A 83 16.30 -9.14 -2.56
N ALA A 84 15.29 -8.59 -3.23
CA ALA A 84 15.13 -7.16 -3.51
C ALA A 84 14.35 -6.40 -2.42
N LYS A 85 13.92 -7.10 -1.36
CA LYS A 85 13.29 -6.45 -0.20
C LYS A 85 14.30 -5.61 0.58
N PHE A 86 13.76 -4.67 1.34
CA PHE A 86 14.48 -3.88 2.32
C PHE A 86 13.83 -4.09 3.70
N PHE A 87 14.63 -3.95 4.76
CA PHE A 87 14.23 -4.30 6.13
C PHE A 87 14.36 -3.14 7.12
N ALA A 88 14.88 -2.00 6.68
CA ALA A 88 15.01 -0.78 7.46
C ALA A 88 14.43 0.39 6.66
N VAL A 89 13.96 1.42 7.35
CA VAL A 89 13.48 2.65 6.71
C VAL A 89 14.58 3.27 5.86
N TYR A 90 14.27 3.62 4.61
CA TYR A 90 15.20 4.30 3.72
C TYR A 90 14.64 5.66 3.27
N SER A 91 15.51 6.52 2.75
CA SER A 91 15.11 7.76 2.08
C SER A 91 15.73 7.86 0.69
N GLY A 92 15.05 8.51 -0.24
CA GLY A 92 15.61 8.91 -1.54
C GLY A 92 15.23 10.35 -1.88
N GLY A 93 15.97 11.00 -2.78
CA GLY A 93 15.69 12.37 -3.20
C GLY A 93 14.37 12.50 -3.96
N SER A 94 13.61 13.55 -3.67
CA SER A 94 12.33 13.83 -4.34
C SER A 94 12.48 14.59 -5.68
N ASP A 95 13.68 15.12 -5.93
CA ASP A 95 14.06 15.90 -7.12
C ASP A 95 14.42 15.03 -8.33
N GLY A 96 14.78 13.76 -8.11
CA GLY A 96 15.10 12.79 -9.16
C GLY A 96 13.94 11.85 -9.53
N ASP A 97 14.21 10.94 -10.46
CA ASP A 97 13.33 9.82 -10.82
C ASP A 97 13.95 8.50 -10.34
N PRO A 98 13.72 8.09 -9.07
CA PRO A 98 14.31 6.88 -8.53
C PRO A 98 13.72 5.63 -9.21
N ASP A 99 14.56 4.63 -9.44
CA ASP A 99 14.11 3.32 -9.87
C ASP A 99 13.58 2.52 -8.67
N LEU A 100 12.26 2.52 -8.49
CA LEU A 100 11.57 1.74 -7.46
C LEU A 100 10.67 0.66 -8.07
N ARG A 101 10.65 -0.51 -7.45
CA ARG A 101 9.90 -1.71 -7.87
C ARG A 101 8.99 -2.25 -6.76
N ILE A 102 8.10 -3.16 -7.10
CA ILE A 102 7.25 -3.86 -6.13
C ILE A 102 7.87 -5.22 -5.79
N ALA A 103 8.68 -5.29 -4.73
CA ALA A 103 9.33 -6.54 -4.28
C ALA A 103 8.48 -7.40 -3.31
N HIS A 104 7.19 -7.09 -3.17
CA HIS A 104 6.34 -7.64 -2.11
C HIS A 104 5.63 -8.94 -2.53
N VAL A 105 5.56 -9.92 -1.62
CA VAL A 105 5.09 -11.29 -1.96
C VAL A 105 3.60 -11.39 -2.28
N ALA A 106 2.76 -10.45 -1.88
CA ALA A 106 1.30 -10.58 -2.00
C ALA A 106 0.65 -9.43 -2.80
N VAL A 107 1.41 -8.78 -3.68
CA VAL A 107 0.85 -7.91 -4.73
C VAL A 107 -0.01 -8.75 -5.69
N ASP A 108 -0.99 -8.13 -6.36
CA ASP A 108 -1.76 -8.80 -7.41
C ASP A 108 -0.90 -9.00 -8.67
N ARG A 109 -0.33 -10.19 -8.82
CA ARG A 109 0.57 -10.51 -9.94
C ARG A 109 -0.14 -10.79 -11.26
N LYS A 110 -1.46 -10.96 -11.24
CA LYS A 110 -2.21 -11.23 -12.47
C LYS A 110 -2.57 -9.93 -13.15
N HIS A 111 -2.92 -8.91 -12.37
CA HIS A 111 -3.43 -7.64 -12.90
C HIS A 111 -2.46 -6.46 -12.74
N THR A 112 -1.42 -6.58 -11.91
CA THR A 112 -0.38 -5.53 -11.75
C THR A 112 0.89 -5.90 -12.48
N THR A 113 1.32 -5.03 -13.39
CA THR A 113 2.56 -5.19 -14.19
C THR A 113 3.78 -4.49 -13.58
N GLY A 114 3.56 -3.46 -12.75
CA GLY A 114 4.65 -2.63 -12.22
C GLY A 114 5.45 -1.86 -13.28
N ALA A 115 4.94 -1.78 -14.51
CA ALA A 115 5.62 -1.11 -15.62
C ALA A 115 5.56 0.42 -15.51
N ASP A 116 4.47 0.96 -14.95
CA ASP A 116 4.31 2.38 -14.68
C ASP A 116 4.42 2.69 -13.19
N ILE A 117 5.52 3.31 -12.81
CA ILE A 117 5.81 3.73 -11.43
C ILE A 117 4.77 4.71 -10.88
N GLY A 118 4.11 5.51 -11.73
CA GLY A 118 3.09 6.48 -11.32
C GLY A 118 1.87 5.83 -10.65
N SER A 119 1.59 4.56 -10.97
CA SER A 119 0.47 3.79 -10.40
C SER A 119 0.69 3.36 -8.94
N TYR A 120 1.93 3.34 -8.44
CA TYR A 120 2.25 2.90 -7.07
C TYR A 120 3.24 3.81 -6.31
N PHE A 121 3.76 4.83 -6.97
CA PHE A 121 4.67 5.82 -6.41
C PHE A 121 4.49 7.17 -7.12
N PRO A 122 3.51 8.00 -6.69
CA PRO A 122 3.05 9.19 -7.42
C PRO A 122 3.99 10.41 -7.25
N LEU A 123 5.32 10.20 -7.25
CA LEU A 123 6.30 11.27 -7.04
C LEU A 123 6.22 12.36 -8.12
N ARG A 124 6.05 11.95 -9.39
CA ARG A 124 5.87 12.89 -10.52
C ARG A 124 4.62 13.75 -10.37
N ALA A 125 3.50 13.14 -9.97
CA ALA A 125 2.26 13.87 -9.72
C ALA A 125 2.39 14.83 -8.54
N LEU A 126 3.10 14.43 -7.48
CA LEU A 126 3.39 15.31 -6.33
C LEU A 126 4.29 16.50 -6.69
N ARG A 127 5.32 16.29 -7.53
CA ARG A 127 6.12 17.40 -8.06
C ARG A 127 5.29 18.35 -8.91
N ALA A 128 4.40 17.82 -9.75
CA ALA A 128 3.48 18.64 -10.53
C ALA A 128 2.53 19.45 -9.63
N ALA A 129 1.97 18.86 -8.58
CA ALA A 129 1.14 19.55 -7.60
C ALA A 129 1.91 20.68 -6.89
N ALA A 130 3.18 20.48 -6.55
CA ALA A 130 4.03 21.54 -6.00
C ALA A 130 4.29 22.67 -7.03
N GLY A 131 4.64 22.31 -8.27
CA GLY A 131 4.85 23.29 -9.34
C GLY A 131 3.61 24.11 -9.71
N GLN A 132 2.42 23.57 -9.46
CA GLN A 132 1.13 24.24 -9.64
C GLN A 132 0.65 25.02 -8.41
N GLY A 133 1.41 25.01 -7.30
CA GLY A 133 1.02 25.65 -6.04
C GLY A 133 -0.13 24.96 -5.31
N ARG A 134 -0.53 23.75 -5.72
CA ARG A 134 -1.56 22.96 -5.04
C ARG A 134 -1.11 22.51 -3.66
N ILE A 135 0.19 22.24 -3.52
CA ILE A 135 0.91 22.10 -2.26
C ILE A 135 2.05 23.13 -2.21
N GLY A 136 2.42 23.60 -1.02
CA GLY A 136 3.47 24.59 -0.86
C GLY A 136 4.85 24.05 -1.22
N ALA A 137 5.14 22.82 -0.82
CA ALA A 137 6.34 22.11 -1.26
C ALA A 137 6.20 20.60 -1.14
N LEU A 138 6.95 19.88 -1.96
CA LEU A 138 7.28 18.47 -1.71
C LEU A 138 8.44 18.40 -0.70
N ALA A 139 8.42 17.42 0.20
CA ALA A 139 9.56 17.13 1.07
C ALA A 139 10.82 16.80 0.24
N PRO A 140 12.02 17.24 0.66
CA PRO A 140 13.26 17.01 -0.11
C PRO A 140 13.56 15.52 -0.32
N ARG A 141 13.07 14.65 0.57
CA ARG A 141 13.18 13.20 0.43
C ARG A 141 11.80 12.55 0.51
N PHE A 142 11.67 11.42 -0.18
CA PHE A 142 10.62 10.43 0.10
C PHE A 142 11.18 9.36 1.03
N HIS A 143 10.31 8.60 1.68
CA HIS A 143 10.70 7.55 2.64
C HIS A 143 10.09 6.21 2.28
N GLY A 144 10.86 5.13 2.41
CA GLY A 144 10.38 3.77 2.22
C GLY A 144 10.23 3.04 3.56
N MET A 145 9.06 2.47 3.81
CA MET A 145 8.74 1.69 5.01
C MET A 145 8.87 0.18 4.76
N PRO A 146 9.67 -0.55 5.55
CA PRO A 146 9.83 -2.00 5.37
C PRO A 146 8.59 -2.76 5.85
N THR A 147 8.34 -3.92 5.25
CA THR A 147 7.18 -4.77 5.60
C THR A 147 7.61 -5.99 6.42
N ASN A 148 8.12 -5.73 7.63
CA ASN A 148 8.75 -6.73 8.49
C ASN A 148 7.79 -7.77 9.11
N ARG A 149 6.46 -7.60 8.96
CA ARG A 149 5.37 -8.43 9.52
C ARG A 149 5.31 -8.51 11.05
N SER A 150 6.33 -8.04 11.76
CA SER A 150 6.35 -7.88 13.22
C SER A 150 5.75 -6.54 13.61
N HIS A 151 4.59 -6.56 14.30
CA HIS A 151 3.99 -5.31 14.82
C HIS A 151 4.95 -4.59 15.75
N ARG A 152 5.68 -5.33 16.60
CA ARG A 152 6.66 -4.76 17.52
C ARG A 152 7.75 -3.99 16.79
N VAL A 153 8.41 -4.61 15.79
CA VAL A 153 9.45 -3.92 15.00
C VAL A 153 8.87 -2.69 14.32
N THR A 154 7.67 -2.79 13.74
CA THR A 154 7.04 -1.65 13.10
C THR A 154 6.75 -0.52 14.10
N LEU A 155 6.18 -0.81 15.26
CA LEU A 155 5.74 0.18 16.26
C LEU A 155 6.90 0.78 17.08
N GLU A 156 7.92 0.00 17.40
CA GLU A 156 9.02 0.41 18.27
C GLU A 156 10.23 0.96 17.49
N ILE A 157 10.38 0.59 16.21
CA ILE A 157 11.56 0.93 15.41
C ILE A 157 11.16 1.69 14.14
N ASP A 158 10.40 1.06 13.24
CA ASP A 158 10.21 1.59 11.88
C ASP A 158 9.46 2.94 11.89
N VAL A 159 8.34 3.06 12.62
CA VAL A 159 7.55 4.30 12.65
C VAL A 159 8.24 5.43 13.39
N VAL A 160 9.08 5.10 14.38
CA VAL A 160 9.87 6.08 15.14
C VAL A 160 10.94 6.69 14.23
N GLU A 161 11.64 5.86 13.47
CA GLU A 161 12.63 6.31 12.48
C GLU A 161 11.97 7.12 11.36
N LEU A 162 10.79 6.71 10.88
CA LEU A 162 10.03 7.48 9.90
C LEU A 162 9.69 8.89 10.42
N LEU A 163 9.24 9.01 11.67
CA LEU A 163 8.92 10.30 12.29
C LEU A 163 10.13 11.23 12.34
N VAL A 164 11.30 10.71 12.73
CA VAL A 164 12.57 11.47 12.74
C VAL A 164 12.86 12.03 11.34
N ARG A 165 12.71 11.21 10.30
CA ARG A 165 12.95 11.63 8.92
C ARG A 165 11.95 12.67 8.43
N CYS A 166 10.66 12.48 8.69
CA CYS A 166 9.63 13.44 8.32
C CYS A 166 9.82 14.80 9.03
N ARG A 167 10.25 14.80 10.30
CA ARG A 167 10.57 16.02 11.04
C ARG A 167 11.81 16.72 10.48
N ALA A 168 12.86 15.97 10.17
CA ALA A 168 14.06 16.51 9.54
C ALA A 168 13.77 17.13 8.16
N ASP A 169 12.76 16.62 7.47
CA ASP A 169 12.26 17.15 6.21
C ASP A 169 11.20 18.24 6.38
N GLU A 170 10.89 18.67 7.61
CA GLU A 170 9.87 19.69 7.93
C GLU A 170 8.48 19.39 7.33
N ALA A 171 8.13 18.11 7.25
CA ALA A 171 6.85 17.67 6.70
C ALA A 171 5.69 18.09 7.61
N HIS A 172 4.69 18.76 7.03
CA HIS A 172 3.45 19.13 7.70
C HIS A 172 2.36 18.07 7.48
N ALA A 173 2.44 17.39 6.34
CA ALA A 173 1.58 16.26 6.01
C ALA A 173 2.36 15.16 5.30
N ALA A 174 1.81 13.94 5.26
CA ALA A 174 2.37 12.81 4.54
C ALA A 174 1.29 12.06 3.74
N ILE A 175 1.65 11.67 2.52
CA ILE A 175 0.87 10.74 1.69
C ILE A 175 1.55 9.37 1.76
N LEU A 176 0.78 8.34 2.11
CA LEU A 176 1.28 6.98 2.32
C LEU A 176 0.71 6.03 1.26
N VAL A 177 1.59 5.37 0.50
CA VAL A 177 1.21 4.54 -0.67
C VAL A 177 1.70 3.07 -0.49
N PRO A 178 0.80 2.15 -0.09
CA PRO A 178 1.09 0.73 0.11
C PRO A 178 0.79 -0.12 -1.13
N ASN A 179 1.59 -1.18 -1.35
CA ASN A 179 1.52 -2.00 -2.57
C ASN A 179 0.93 -3.41 -2.38
N CYS A 180 0.75 -3.87 -1.14
CA CYS A 180 0.39 -5.25 -0.78
C CYS A 180 -0.42 -5.29 0.53
N PRO A 181 -1.03 -6.43 0.94
CA PRO A 181 -1.87 -6.48 2.14
C PRO A 181 -1.13 -6.03 3.41
N VAL A 182 0.04 -6.61 3.68
CA VAL A 182 0.87 -6.23 4.84
C VAL A 182 1.36 -4.78 4.73
N CYS A 183 1.63 -4.31 3.51
CA CYS A 183 2.02 -2.93 3.25
C CYS A 183 0.94 -1.95 3.73
N HIS A 184 -0.34 -2.26 3.51
CA HIS A 184 -1.47 -1.44 3.95
C HIS A 184 -1.50 -1.34 5.47
N GLN A 185 -1.28 -2.45 6.18
CA GLN A 185 -1.18 -2.41 7.63
C GLN A 185 0.04 -1.60 8.09
N THR A 186 1.23 -1.85 7.54
CA THR A 186 2.46 -1.10 7.89
C THR A 186 2.25 0.41 7.74
N LEU A 187 1.71 0.86 6.62
CA LEU A 187 1.45 2.28 6.40
C LEU A 187 0.26 2.81 7.22
N SER A 188 -0.69 1.96 7.61
CA SER A 188 -1.74 2.36 8.56
C SER A 188 -1.16 2.63 9.95
N LEU A 189 -0.24 1.78 10.42
CA LEU A 189 0.48 1.99 11.69
C LEU A 189 1.36 3.24 11.63
N ALA A 190 2.04 3.47 10.51
CA ALA A 190 2.81 4.69 10.27
C ALA A 190 1.94 5.95 10.28
N ALA A 191 0.80 5.94 9.57
CA ALA A 191 -0.13 7.05 9.53
C ALA A 191 -0.60 7.44 10.93
N ARG A 192 -1.00 6.45 11.74
CA ARG A 192 -1.39 6.67 13.14
C ARG A 192 -0.26 7.30 13.96
N HIS A 193 0.95 6.77 13.85
CA HIS A 193 2.10 7.26 14.60
C HIS A 193 2.44 8.71 14.23
N LEU A 194 2.43 9.04 12.94
CA LEU A 194 2.67 10.40 12.44
C LEU A 194 1.60 11.39 12.94
N GLU A 195 0.31 11.03 12.90
CA GLU A 195 -0.76 11.92 13.36
C GLU A 195 -0.75 12.14 14.87
N ALA A 196 -0.46 11.10 15.65
CA ALA A 196 -0.22 11.25 17.10
C ALA A 196 0.95 12.19 17.41
N ASN A 197 1.82 12.45 16.43
CA ASN A 197 3.02 13.28 16.57
C ASN A 197 2.97 14.59 15.74
N GLY A 198 1.79 14.99 15.28
CA GLY A 198 1.54 16.31 14.69
C GLY A 198 1.74 16.43 13.18
N ILE A 199 1.90 15.33 12.45
CA ILE A 199 1.99 15.32 10.99
C ILE A 199 0.71 14.73 10.42
N ALA A 200 -0.10 15.51 9.71
CA ALA A 200 -1.36 15.04 9.12
C ALA A 200 -1.08 14.00 8.01
N THR A 201 -1.94 13.00 7.83
CA THR A 201 -1.70 11.90 6.91
C THR A 201 -2.91 11.51 6.10
N VAL A 202 -2.66 10.94 4.92
CA VAL A 202 -3.65 10.21 4.12
C VAL A 202 -3.01 8.95 3.55
N VAL A 203 -3.70 7.81 3.70
CA VAL A 203 -3.32 6.57 3.04
C VAL A 203 -4.03 6.52 1.67
N MET A 204 -3.29 6.32 0.59
CA MET A 204 -3.85 5.99 -0.73
C MET A 204 -3.71 4.49 -0.94
N GLY A 205 -4.79 3.72 -0.90
CA GLY A 205 -4.69 2.26 -0.84
C GLY A 205 -5.88 1.52 -1.47
N SER A 206 -5.70 0.22 -1.67
CA SER A 206 -6.68 -0.68 -2.28
C SER A 206 -7.20 -1.77 -1.34
N ALA A 207 -6.50 -2.07 -0.24
CA ALA A 207 -6.99 -3.04 0.76
C ALA A 207 -7.90 -2.37 1.79
N LYS A 208 -9.17 -2.16 1.42
CA LYS A 208 -10.13 -1.40 2.25
C LYS A 208 -10.29 -1.97 3.65
N ASP A 209 -10.60 -3.26 3.75
CA ASP A 209 -10.83 -3.93 5.03
C ASP A 209 -9.61 -3.89 5.96
N ILE A 210 -8.39 -4.05 5.42
CA ILE A 210 -7.15 -3.96 6.21
C ILE A 210 -6.94 -2.56 6.78
N VAL A 211 -7.13 -1.52 5.97
CA VAL A 211 -6.91 -0.12 6.39
C VAL A 211 -7.97 0.32 7.39
N GLU A 212 -9.24 -0.03 7.16
CA GLU A 212 -10.34 0.30 8.08
C GLU A 212 -10.23 -0.47 9.41
N GLN A 213 -9.82 -1.74 9.38
CA GLN A 213 -9.53 -2.56 10.56
C GLN A 213 -8.40 -1.93 11.39
N ALA A 214 -7.28 -1.54 10.76
CA ALA A 214 -6.17 -0.90 11.46
C ALA A 214 -6.53 0.50 12.00
N GLY A 215 -7.57 1.14 11.47
CA GLY A 215 -8.06 2.43 11.89
C GLY A 215 -7.08 3.56 11.57
N VAL A 216 -7.26 4.20 10.42
CA VAL A 216 -6.44 5.33 9.99
C VAL A 216 -7.19 6.66 10.09
N PRO A 217 -6.48 7.79 10.19
CA PRO A 217 -7.11 9.11 10.25
C PRO A 217 -7.88 9.42 8.96
N ARG A 218 -7.25 9.18 7.80
CA ARG A 218 -7.79 9.46 6.47
C ARG A 218 -7.38 8.38 5.47
N PHE A 219 -8.33 7.92 4.67
CA PHE A 219 -8.12 6.87 3.68
C PHE A 219 -8.77 7.23 2.33
N LEU A 220 -7.95 7.33 1.29
CA LEU A 220 -8.44 7.29 -0.09
C LEU A 220 -8.39 5.83 -0.58
N PHE A 221 -9.56 5.26 -0.78
CA PHE A 221 -9.73 3.90 -1.28
C PHE A 221 -9.85 3.87 -2.80
N SER A 222 -8.90 3.20 -3.47
CA SER A 222 -8.95 2.86 -4.89
C SER A 222 -9.23 1.37 -5.05
N ASP A 223 -10.40 1.01 -5.57
CA ASP A 223 -10.83 -0.39 -5.79
C ASP A 223 -10.16 -1.01 -7.02
N PHE A 224 -8.82 -1.06 -6.97
CA PHE A 224 -7.91 -1.52 -8.01
C PHE A 224 -7.10 -2.73 -7.51
N PRO A 225 -6.47 -3.50 -8.40
CA PRO A 225 -5.53 -4.53 -8.02
C PRO A 225 -4.41 -3.97 -7.14
N LEU A 226 -4.04 -4.73 -6.11
CA LEU A 226 -2.94 -4.36 -5.21
C LEU A 226 -1.67 -4.05 -6.01
N GLY A 227 -1.07 -2.90 -5.72
CA GLY A 227 0.07 -2.37 -6.47
C GLY A 227 -0.28 -1.31 -7.50
N ASN A 228 -1.51 -0.79 -7.51
CA ASN A 228 -1.93 0.35 -8.35
C ASN A 228 -2.69 1.42 -7.54
N SER A 229 -2.38 1.59 -6.25
CA SER A 229 -3.17 2.44 -5.34
C SER A 229 -3.14 3.94 -5.70
N ALA A 230 -2.19 4.38 -6.52
CA ALA A 230 -2.00 5.77 -6.91
C ALA A 230 -2.60 6.13 -8.28
N GLY A 231 -3.32 5.21 -8.93
CA GLY A 231 -3.99 5.44 -10.21
C GLY A 231 -3.79 4.28 -11.17
N ARG A 232 -4.51 4.29 -12.30
CA ARG A 232 -4.32 3.30 -13.36
C ARG A 232 -2.95 3.48 -14.02
N PRO A 233 -2.26 2.39 -14.41
CA PRO A 233 -1.01 2.49 -15.14
C PRO A 233 -1.23 3.10 -16.52
N ASN A 234 -0.30 3.93 -16.97
CA ASN A 234 -0.32 4.66 -18.23
C ASN A 234 -1.52 5.60 -18.41
N ASP A 235 -2.13 6.04 -17.31
CA ASP A 235 -3.28 6.93 -17.28
C ASP A 235 -3.00 8.11 -16.34
N ALA A 236 -2.41 9.16 -16.91
CA ALA A 236 -2.00 10.35 -16.17
C ALA A 236 -3.20 11.09 -15.55
N GLU A 237 -4.38 11.05 -16.18
CA GLU A 237 -5.59 11.67 -15.66
C GLU A 237 -6.09 10.91 -14.42
N SER A 238 -6.11 9.58 -14.47
CA SER A 238 -6.41 8.74 -13.31
C SER A 238 -5.44 9.00 -12.15
N GLN A 239 -4.15 9.11 -12.42
CA GLN A 239 -3.14 9.37 -11.39
C GLN A 239 -3.29 10.77 -10.77
N ALA A 240 -3.51 11.79 -11.60
CA ALA A 240 -3.75 13.16 -11.14
C ALA A 240 -5.02 13.27 -10.29
N LEU A 241 -6.13 12.66 -10.74
CA LEU A 241 -7.38 12.64 -9.98
C LEU A 241 -7.23 11.92 -8.65
N THR A 242 -6.54 10.78 -8.63
CA THR A 242 -6.31 10.00 -7.41
C THR A 242 -5.49 10.82 -6.40
N LEU A 243 -4.43 11.51 -6.84
CA LEU A 243 -3.67 12.40 -5.97
C LEU A 243 -4.54 13.58 -5.46
N GLU A 244 -5.31 14.23 -6.33
CA GLU A 244 -6.16 15.36 -5.94
C GLU A 244 -7.22 14.95 -4.91
N LEU A 245 -7.83 13.78 -5.04
CA LEU A 245 -8.77 13.26 -4.03
C LEU A 245 -8.08 13.06 -2.67
N ALA A 246 -6.82 12.59 -2.65
CA ALA A 246 -6.05 12.42 -1.42
C ALA A 246 -5.72 13.77 -0.77
N LEU A 247 -5.33 14.77 -1.58
CA LEU A 247 -5.05 16.13 -1.11
C LEU A 247 -6.31 16.81 -0.56
N ARG A 248 -7.45 16.70 -1.25
CA ARG A 248 -8.74 17.18 -0.73
C ARG A 248 -9.11 16.50 0.58
N LEU A 249 -8.88 15.20 0.71
CA LEU A 249 -9.18 14.48 1.94
C LEU A 249 -8.31 14.96 3.12
N LEU A 250 -7.04 15.29 2.89
CA LEU A 250 -6.17 15.92 3.91
C LEU A 250 -6.79 17.22 4.45
N GLU A 251 -7.37 18.05 3.59
CA GLU A 251 -7.96 19.34 3.95
C GLU A 251 -9.34 19.21 4.59
N THR A 252 -10.16 18.28 4.12
CA THR A 252 -11.61 18.29 4.37
C THR A 252 -12.12 17.22 5.31
N ALA A 253 -11.30 16.23 5.68
CA ALA A 253 -11.74 15.17 6.60
C ALA A 253 -12.27 15.77 7.91
N PRO A 254 -13.53 15.49 8.31
CA PRO A 254 -14.11 16.10 9.50
C PRO A 254 -13.68 15.41 10.81
N ALA A 255 -13.20 14.16 10.71
CA ALA A 255 -12.91 13.28 11.84
C ALA A 255 -11.94 12.17 11.40
N PRO A 256 -11.29 11.44 12.34
CA PRO A 256 -10.58 10.21 12.00
C PRO A 256 -11.53 9.17 11.40
N ARG A 257 -10.95 8.14 10.74
CA ARG A 257 -11.69 7.09 9.99
C ARG A 257 -12.47 7.64 8.79
N ALA A 258 -12.06 8.78 8.25
CA ALA A 258 -12.64 9.29 7.02
C ALA A 258 -12.14 8.46 5.82
N THR A 259 -13.02 7.63 5.26
CA THR A 259 -12.77 6.91 4.00
C THR A 259 -13.48 7.61 2.85
N VAL A 260 -12.73 7.99 1.81
CA VAL A 260 -13.28 8.41 0.52
C VAL A 260 -13.00 7.32 -0.50
N GLN A 261 -14.04 6.88 -1.20
CA GLN A 261 -13.90 5.96 -2.31
C GLN A 261 -13.64 6.73 -3.61
N SER A 262 -12.56 6.37 -4.31
CA SER A 262 -12.29 6.87 -5.66
C SER A 262 -13.43 6.45 -6.60
N PRO A 263 -13.90 7.36 -7.47
CA PRO A 263 -14.94 7.04 -8.46
C PRO A 263 -14.40 6.22 -9.63
N LEU A 264 -13.08 6.09 -9.74
CA LEU A 264 -12.44 5.38 -10.85
C LEU A 264 -12.64 3.87 -10.68
N ARG A 265 -12.98 3.20 -11.78
CA ARG A 265 -13.03 1.74 -11.87
C ARG A 265 -11.79 1.20 -12.56
N TRP A 266 -11.28 0.07 -12.06
CA TRP A 266 -10.16 -0.64 -12.71
C TRP A 266 -10.55 -1.12 -14.11
N SER A 267 -11.71 -1.76 -14.19
CA SER A 267 -12.31 -2.31 -15.39
C SER A 267 -13.84 -2.19 -15.29
N ALA A 268 -14.53 -2.26 -16.42
CA ALA A 268 -15.99 -2.37 -16.45
C ALA A 268 -16.47 -3.70 -15.87
N ASP A 269 -15.68 -4.76 -16.07
CA ASP A 269 -15.90 -6.09 -15.51
C ASP A 269 -15.16 -6.24 -14.18
N ALA A 270 -15.86 -6.71 -13.14
CA ALA A 270 -15.34 -6.91 -11.80
C ALA A 270 -14.70 -8.29 -11.58
N ASP A 271 -14.75 -9.18 -12.57
CA ASP A 271 -14.25 -10.56 -12.47
C ASP A 271 -12.76 -10.66 -12.09
N TRP A 272 -11.97 -9.62 -12.38
CA TRP A 272 -10.57 -9.55 -11.94
C TRP A 272 -10.42 -9.72 -10.43
N LYS A 273 -11.42 -9.27 -9.64
CA LYS A 273 -11.41 -9.36 -8.17
C LYS A 273 -11.42 -10.81 -7.68
N LEU A 274 -11.97 -11.71 -8.49
CA LEU A 274 -12.08 -13.12 -8.18
C LEU A 274 -10.77 -13.88 -8.41
N ASP A 275 -9.76 -13.26 -9.02
CA ASP A 275 -8.48 -13.91 -9.29
C ASP A 275 -7.50 -13.83 -8.11
N TYR A 276 -7.62 -12.80 -7.26
CA TYR A 276 -6.68 -12.57 -6.18
C TYR A 276 -6.87 -13.57 -5.03
N CYS A 277 -5.88 -14.44 -4.80
CA CYS A 277 -5.84 -15.40 -3.68
C CYS A 277 -7.16 -16.19 -3.51
N ASN A 278 -7.85 -16.50 -4.59
CA ASN A 278 -9.14 -17.16 -4.54
C ASN A 278 -9.00 -18.67 -4.69
N ILE A 279 -9.01 -19.38 -3.56
CA ILE A 279 -8.85 -20.83 -3.53
C ILE A 279 -9.96 -21.58 -4.29
N GLU A 280 -11.17 -21.01 -4.35
CA GLU A 280 -12.33 -21.63 -5.02
C GLU A 280 -12.15 -21.68 -6.54
N ARG A 281 -11.22 -20.90 -7.10
CA ARG A 281 -10.87 -20.86 -8.52
C ARG A 281 -9.56 -21.59 -8.85
N MET A 282 -9.01 -22.34 -7.90
CA MET A 282 -7.76 -23.08 -8.09
C MET A 282 -8.01 -24.59 -8.08
N THR A 283 -7.33 -25.28 -8.99
CA THR A 283 -7.25 -26.73 -9.02
C THR A 283 -6.31 -27.26 -7.92
N PRO A 284 -6.43 -28.53 -7.51
CA PRO A 284 -5.50 -29.13 -6.55
C PRO A 284 -4.02 -29.03 -6.97
N ASP A 285 -3.73 -29.15 -8.26
CA ASP A 285 -2.37 -29.05 -8.80
C ASP A 285 -1.82 -27.61 -8.70
N GLU A 286 -2.66 -26.60 -8.97
CA GLU A 286 -2.29 -25.19 -8.79
C GLU A 286 -2.03 -24.86 -7.32
N ILE A 287 -2.83 -25.41 -6.40
CA ILE A 287 -2.63 -25.27 -4.95
C ILE A 287 -1.28 -25.87 -4.55
N ALA A 288 -0.98 -27.08 -5.01
CA ALA A 288 0.29 -27.75 -4.73
C ALA A 288 1.50 -26.95 -5.28
N ALA A 289 1.39 -26.44 -6.51
CA ALA A 289 2.42 -25.60 -7.13
C ALA A 289 2.65 -24.30 -6.34
N LYS A 290 1.57 -23.63 -5.90
CA LYS A 290 1.66 -22.40 -5.11
C LYS A 290 2.27 -22.63 -3.72
N ARG A 291 1.98 -23.78 -3.11
CA ARG A 291 2.63 -24.18 -1.85
C ARG A 291 4.14 -24.34 -2.03
N ALA A 292 4.57 -25.05 -3.07
CA ALA A 292 5.98 -25.23 -3.38
C ALA A 292 6.70 -23.90 -3.66
N GLU A 293 6.08 -23.01 -4.44
CA GLU A 293 6.61 -21.66 -4.71
C GLU A 293 6.79 -20.86 -3.42
N PHE A 294 5.80 -20.87 -2.53
CA PHE A 294 5.86 -20.13 -1.28
C PHE A 294 6.88 -20.71 -0.28
N ASP A 295 7.00 -22.04 -0.21
CA ASP A 295 7.99 -22.69 0.65
C ASP A 295 9.43 -22.36 0.19
N ALA A 296 9.69 -22.35 -1.11
CA ALA A 296 10.96 -21.91 -1.68
C ALA A 296 11.26 -20.42 -1.36
N ALA A 297 10.25 -19.56 -1.56
CA ALA A 297 10.32 -18.15 -1.23
C ALA A 297 10.61 -17.88 0.26
N LYS A 298 10.02 -18.68 1.16
CA LYS A 298 10.21 -18.58 2.61
C LYS A 298 11.62 -19.02 3.02
N ALA A 299 12.13 -20.10 2.44
CA ALA A 299 13.49 -20.58 2.68
C ALA A 299 14.53 -19.52 2.28
N GLU A 300 14.36 -18.90 1.11
CA GLU A 300 15.25 -17.83 0.65
C GLU A 300 15.17 -16.58 1.53
N GLY A 301 13.95 -16.18 1.91
CA GLY A 301 13.75 -15.05 2.82
C GLY A 301 14.42 -15.24 4.18
N LYS A 302 14.40 -16.46 4.73
CA LYS A 302 15.10 -16.81 5.98
C LYS A 302 16.61 -16.65 5.84
N ARG A 303 17.18 -17.21 4.76
CA ARG A 303 18.62 -17.13 4.45
C ARG A 303 19.11 -15.68 4.34
N LEU A 304 18.32 -14.82 3.70
CA LEU A 304 18.65 -13.40 3.51
C LEU A 304 18.64 -12.62 4.83
N LYS A 305 17.68 -12.89 5.72
CA LYS A 305 17.62 -12.26 7.05
C LYS A 305 18.81 -12.66 7.92
N GLU A 306 19.19 -13.94 7.88
CA GLU A 306 20.39 -14.45 8.56
C GLU A 306 21.65 -13.76 8.07
N LYS A 307 21.82 -13.63 6.74
CA LYS A 307 22.96 -12.94 6.13
C LYS A 307 23.02 -11.44 6.49
N ALA A 308 21.87 -10.81 6.70
CA ALA A 308 21.78 -9.39 7.08
C ALA A 308 21.99 -9.13 8.58
N GLY A 309 22.24 -10.16 9.40
CA GLY A 309 22.40 -10.00 10.85
C GLY A 309 21.10 -9.63 11.57
N LEU A 310 19.93 -9.75 10.91
CA LEU A 310 18.61 -9.38 11.45
C LEU A 310 17.98 -10.54 12.24
N VAL A 311 18.80 -11.42 12.83
CA VAL A 311 18.34 -12.57 13.62
C VAL A 311 18.06 -12.14 15.06
N HIS A 312 17.24 -11.10 15.25
CA HIS A 312 16.68 -10.83 16.57
C HIS A 312 15.25 -10.31 16.44
N THR A 313 14.39 -10.91 17.27
CA THR A 313 13.04 -10.51 17.73
C THR A 313 11.80 -10.79 16.89
#